data_AF-A0A0L0W6R6-F1
#
_entry.id   AF-A0A0L0W6R6-F1
#
_cell.length_a   1.000
_cell.length_b   1.000
_cell.length_c   1.000
_cell.angle_alpha   90.00
_cell.angle_beta   90.00
_cell.angle_gamma   90.00
#
_symmetry.space_group_name_H-M   'P 1'
#
loop_
_entity.id
_entity.type
_entity.pdbx_description
1 polymer ?
#
loop_
_entity_poly.entity_id
_entity_poly.type
_entity_poly.pdbx_seq_one_letter_code
_entity_poly.pdbx_strand_id
1 'polypeptide(L)' 'MANDVSVKPTPIQRNELDVAMELTQFHFKRFGVDNAEHMKQIFTEYYSLVQYLELIRFNEIDKLKEFLPEDIRKALE' A
#
# COMPACT_ATOMS: atom_id res chain seq x y z
N MET A 1 3.16 -31.50 29.31
CA MET A 1 3.60 -31.51 27.90
C MET A 1 2.95 -30.30 27.25
N ALA A 2 3.73 -29.25 26.99
CA ALA A 2 3.22 -28.03 26.38
C ALA A 2 3.19 -28.24 24.86
N ASN A 3 2.00 -28.22 24.26
CA ASN A 3 1.86 -28.33 22.82
C ASN A 3 2.38 -27.04 22.18
N ASP A 4 3.50 -27.16 21.46
CA ASP A 4 4.08 -26.10 20.66
C ASP A 4 3.21 -25.90 19.41
N VAL A 5 2.22 -25.01 19.51
CA VAL A 5 1.35 -24.66 18.37
C VAL A 5 2.11 -23.70 17.47
N SER A 6 2.83 -24.26 16.51
CA SER A 6 3.42 -23.51 15.39
C SER A 6 2.31 -22.99 14.48
N VAL A 7 1.71 -21.86 14.83
CA VAL A 7 0.85 -21.09 13.93
C VAL A 7 1.76 -20.37 12.94
N LYS A 8 1.80 -20.83 11.69
CA LYS A 8 2.30 -20.00 10.60
C LYS A 8 1.42 -18.75 10.57
N PRO A 9 1.97 -17.54 10.78
CA PRO A 9 1.18 -16.33 10.61
C PRO A 9 0.78 -16.29 9.15
N THR A 10 -0.48 -16.59 8.85
CA THR A 10 -1.06 -16.15 7.59
C THR A 10 -0.92 -14.62 7.62
N PRO A 11 -0.19 -14.01 6.66
CA PRO A 11 -0.10 -12.56 6.61
C PRO A 11 -1.54 -12.04 6.65
N ILE A 12 -1.82 -11.09 7.54
CA ILE A 12 -3.12 -10.43 7.58
C ILE A 12 -3.36 -9.89 6.17
N GLN A 13 -4.28 -10.51 5.44
CA GLN A 13 -4.70 -10.05 4.13
C GLN A 13 -5.49 -8.77 4.38
N ARG A 14 -4.78 -7.63 4.37
CA ARG A 14 -5.42 -6.32 4.50
C ARG A 14 -6.34 -6.13 3.30
N ASN A 15 -7.55 -5.66 3.56
CA ASN A 15 -8.48 -5.35 2.50
C ASN A 15 -7.93 -4.20 1.64
N GLU A 16 -7.99 -4.33 0.32
CA GLU A 16 -7.47 -3.35 -0.63
C GLU A 16 -8.05 -1.95 -0.43
N LEU A 17 -9.34 -1.88 -0.09
CA LEU A 17 -10.03 -0.62 0.22
C LEU A 17 -9.46 0.02 1.49
N ASP A 18 -9.22 -0.78 2.53
CA ASP A 18 -8.64 -0.30 3.78
C ASP A 18 -7.24 0.27 3.54
N VAL A 19 -6.43 -0.41 2.72
CA VAL A 19 -5.09 0.08 2.34
C VAL A 19 -5.19 1.41 1.58
N ALA A 20 -6.06 1.50 0.58
CA ALA A 20 -6.27 2.74 -0.17
C ALA A 20 -6.72 3.88 0.75
N MET A 21 -7.65 3.61 1.67
CA MET A 21 -8.13 4.58 2.65
C MET A 21 -7.02 5.06 3.60
N GLU A 22 -6.20 4.16 4.11
CA GLU A 22 -5.06 4.50 4.97
C GLU A 22 -4.05 5.41 4.23
N LEU A 23 -3.73 5.08 2.97
CA LEU A 23 -2.84 5.89 2.13
C LEU A 23 -3.40 7.28 1.87
N THR A 24 -4.69 7.38 1.52
CA THR A 24 -5.38 8.65 1.33
C THR A 24 -5.36 9.50 2.61
N GLN A 25 -5.66 8.90 3.76
CA GLN A 25 -5.59 9.60 5.05
C GLN A 25 -4.18 10.08 5.37
N PHE A 26 -3.16 9.25 5.10
CA PHE A 26 -1.76 9.63 5.31
C PHE A 26 -1.36 10.82 4.42
N HIS A 27 -1.75 10.80 3.15
CA HIS A 27 -1.52 11.90 2.22
C HIS A 27 -2.14 13.20 2.74
N PHE A 28 -3.42 13.18 3.13
CA PHE A 28 -4.07 14.39 3.63
C PHE A 28 -3.48 14.90 4.94
N LYS A 29 -3.03 14.02 5.83
CA LYS A 29 -2.30 14.43 7.04
C LYS A 29 -0.97 15.13 6.71
N ARG A 30 -0.31 14.75 5.61
CA ARG A 30 1.00 15.26 5.23
C ARG A 30 0.95 16.52 4.36
N PHE A 31 0.05 16.54 3.39
CA PHE A 31 0.00 17.56 2.33
C PHE A 31 -1.27 18.43 2.39
N GLY A 32 -2.26 18.05 3.22
CA GLY A 32 -3.56 18.72 3.28
C GLY A 32 -4.51 18.23 2.20
N VAL A 33 -5.69 18.85 2.13
CA VAL A 33 -6.68 18.63 1.08
C VAL A 33 -7.32 19.97 0.73
N ASP A 34 -7.33 20.30 -0.57
CA ASP A 34 -7.79 21.62 -1.01
C ASP A 34 -9.29 21.66 -1.23
N ASN A 35 -9.82 20.61 -1.87
CA ASN A 35 -11.22 20.51 -2.24
C ASN A 35 -11.64 19.05 -2.46
N ALA A 36 -12.94 18.82 -2.63
CA ALA A 36 -13.50 17.49 -2.82
C ALA A 36 -13.01 16.79 -4.09
N GLU A 37 -12.62 17.53 -5.12
CA GLU A 37 -12.12 16.92 -6.37
C GLU A 37 -10.70 16.41 -6.18
N HIS A 38 -9.84 17.19 -5.52
CA HIS A 38 -8.52 16.75 -5.08
C HIS A 38 -8.64 15.49 -4.20
N MET A 39 -9.61 15.44 -3.28
CA MET A 39 -9.86 14.25 -2.45
C MET A 39 -10.17 13.00 -3.29
N LYS A 40 -11.07 13.10 -4.27
CA LYS A 40 -11.43 11.98 -5.15
C LYS A 40 -10.25 11.53 -5.98
N GLN A 41 -9.45 12.47 -6.49
CA GLN A 41 -8.28 12.16 -7.30
C GLN A 41 -7.27 11.33 -6.50
N ILE A 42 -6.89 11.80 -5.31
CA ILE A 42 -5.92 11.09 -4.45
C ILE A 42 -6.41 9.71 -4.03
N PHE A 43 -7.69 9.57 -3.69
CA PHE A 43 -8.26 8.25 -3.39
C PHE A 43 -8.21 7.33 -4.60
N THR A 44 -8.58 7.83 -5.79
CA THR A 44 -8.60 7.04 -7.02
C THR A 44 -7.21 6.59 -7.42
N GLU A 45 -6.20 7.46 -7.30
CA GLU A 45 -4.79 7.13 -7.56
C GLU A 45 -4.30 6.01 -6.65
N TYR A 46 -4.52 6.12 -5.34
CA TYR A 46 -4.09 5.07 -4.40
C TYR A 46 -4.87 3.76 -4.55
N TYR A 47 -6.18 3.82 -4.77
CA TYR A 47 -6.97 2.62 -5.00
C TYR A 47 -6.53 1.90 -6.28
N SER A 48 -6.29 2.65 -7.37
CA SER A 48 -5.81 2.10 -8.64
C SER A 48 -4.43 1.46 -8.47
N LEU A 49 -3.55 2.08 -7.69
CA LEU A 49 -2.24 1.52 -7.36
C LEU A 49 -2.37 0.20 -6.59
N VAL A 50 -3.18 0.16 -5.54
CA VAL A 50 -3.39 -1.07 -4.75
C VAL A 50 -3.95 -2.19 -5.62
N GLN A 51 -4.95 -1.90 -6.45
CA GLN A 51 -5.51 -2.86 -7.40
C GLN A 51 -4.45 -3.37 -8.40
N TYR A 52 -3.64 -2.47 -8.95
CA TYR A 52 -2.56 -2.85 -9.86
C TYR A 52 -1.54 -3.78 -9.19
N LEU A 53 -1.13 -3.46 -7.95
CA LEU A 53 -0.21 -4.27 -7.16
C LEU A 53 -0.76 -5.65 -6.82
N GLU A 54 -2.07 -5.73 -6.55
CA GLU A 54 -2.75 -7.00 -6.31
C GLU A 54 -2.86 -7.86 -7.58
N LEU A 55 -2.96 -7.24 -8.76
CA LEU A 55 -3.00 -7.94 -10.04
C LEU A 55 -1.64 -8.53 -10.42
N ILE A 56 -0.54 -7.83 -10.13
CA ILE A 56 0.84 -8.30 -10.44
C ILE A 56 1.41 -9.28 -9.40
N ARG A 57 0.55 -9.77 -8.48
CA ARG A 57 0.87 -10.61 -7.32
C ARG A 57 2.02 -11.61 -7.59
N PHE A 58 3.08 -11.44 -6.79
CA PHE A 58 4.23 -12.33 -6.50
C PHE A 58 5.44 -12.41 -7.44
N ASN A 59 5.38 -12.07 -8.72
CA ASN A 59 6.58 -12.18 -9.61
C ASN A 59 7.27 -10.85 -9.94
N GLU A 60 6.68 -9.73 -9.55
CA GLU A 60 7.16 -8.40 -9.98
C GLU A 60 7.30 -7.40 -8.82
N ILE A 61 7.55 -7.89 -7.59
CA ILE A 61 7.85 -7.01 -6.43
C ILE A 61 8.98 -6.02 -6.75
N ASP A 62 9.94 -6.40 -7.59
CA ASP A 62 10.99 -5.48 -8.03
C ASP A 62 10.46 -4.30 -8.85
N LYS A 63 9.33 -4.44 -9.56
CA LYS A 63 8.68 -3.31 -10.23
C LYS A 63 8.05 -2.33 -9.26
N LEU A 64 7.68 -2.75 -8.05
CA LEU A 64 7.21 -1.82 -7.01
C LEU A 64 8.29 -0.78 -6.69
N LYS A 65 9.57 -1.17 -6.73
CA LYS A 65 10.70 -0.25 -6.51
C LYS A 65 10.77 0.85 -7.56
N GLU A 66 10.23 0.63 -8.77
CA GLU A 66 10.18 1.64 -9.84
C GLU A 66 9.15 2.74 -9.57
N PHE A 67 8.14 2.45 -8.74
CA PHE A 67 7.13 3.44 -8.33
C PHE A 67 7.54 4.20 -7.05
N LEU A 68 8.64 3.78 -6.40
CA LEU A 68 9.17 4.49 -5.25
C LEU A 68 10.01 5.68 -5.71
N PRO A 69 9.92 6.83 -5.02
CA PRO A 69 10.88 7.91 -5.18
C PRO A 69 12.32 7.39 -5.04
N GLU A 70 13.24 7.93 -5.85
CA GLU A 70 14.66 7.54 -5.88
C GLU A 70 15.30 7.44 -4.49
N ASP A 71 14.96 8.38 -3.61
CA ASP A 71 15.51 8.46 -2.26
C ASP A 71 15.08 7.28 -1.38
N ILE A 72 13.84 6.80 -1.56
CA ILE A 72 13.31 5.63 -0.84
C ILE A 72 13.88 4.35 -1.45
N ARG A 73 13.98 4.29 -2.78
CA ARG A 73 14.53 3.13 -3.48
C ARG A 73 15.98 2.85 -3.06
N LYS A 74 16.82 3.88 -2.98
CA LYS A 74 18.22 3.77 -2.53
C LYS A 74 18.37 3.33 -1.07
N ALA A 75 17.36 3.57 -0.23
CA ALA A 75 17.38 3.16 1.17
C ALA A 75 16.96 1.69 1.39
N LEU A 76 16.40 1.05 0.35
CA LEU A 76 15.94 -0.35 0.36
C LEU A 76 16.94 -1.31 -0.31
N GLU A 77 18.00 -0.80 -0.94
CA GLU A 77 19.16 -1.56 -1.46
C GLU A 77 20.22 -1.77 -0.36
#